data_AF-A0A960E5P7-F1
#
_entry.id   AF-A0A960E5P7-F1
#
_cell.length_a   1.000
_cell.length_b   1.000
_cell.length_c   1.000
_cell.angle_alpha   90.00
_cell.angle_beta   90.00
_cell.angle_gamma   90.00
#
_symmetry.space_group_name_H-M   'P 1'
#
loop_
_entity.id
_entity.type
_entity.pdbx_description
1 polymer ?
#
loop_
_entity_poly.entity_id
_entity_poly.type
_entity_poly.pdbx_seq_one_letter_code
_entity_poly.pdbx_strand_id
1 'polypeptide(L)'
;MEHRDGLTVAELIDILSHHPADAIVELSIVAPVKEGDDDITVDRYNVDGVMPWHDEGEDGAVVWLIGGEDDDVDVFIDAIEQPDA
;
A
#
# COMPACT_ATOMS: atom_id res chain seq x y z
N MET A 1 9.13 9.86 22.71
CA MET A 1 9.43 9.60 21.28
C MET A 1 8.09 9.70 20.60
N GLU A 2 7.91 10.66 19.69
CA GLU A 2 6.69 10.75 18.89
C GLU A 2 6.49 9.41 18.15
N HIS A 3 5.28 8.88 18.23
CA HIS A 3 4.88 7.68 17.50
C HIS A 3 4.84 8.11 16.03
N ARG A 4 5.75 7.60 15.22
CA ARG A 4 5.71 7.81 13.76
C ARG A 4 4.75 6.77 13.20
N ASP A 5 3.72 7.23 12.50
CA ASP A 5 2.63 6.37 12.00
C ASP A 5 3.03 5.49 10.80
N GLY A 6 4.29 5.57 10.32
CA GLY A 6 4.77 4.73 9.23
C GLY A 6 6.16 5.05 8.71
N LEU A 7 6.50 4.36 7.61
CA LEU A 7 7.70 4.58 6.80
C LEU A 7 7.50 5.75 5.83
N THR A 8 8.51 6.60 5.69
CA THR A 8 8.52 7.64 4.66
C THR A 8 8.89 7.05 3.30
N VAL A 9 8.51 7.75 2.22
CA VAL A 9 8.90 7.40 0.84
C VAL A 9 10.43 7.30 0.70
N ALA A 10 11.17 8.20 1.35
CA ALA A 10 12.64 8.19 1.29
C ALA A 10 13.24 6.93 1.93
N GLU A 11 12.72 6.52 3.09
CA GLU A 11 13.14 5.28 3.77
C GLU A 11 12.76 4.04 2.94
N LEU A 12 11.58 4.03 2.31
CA LEU A 12 11.17 2.93 1.43
C LEU A 12 12.10 2.80 0.20
N ILE A 13 12.40 3.92 -0.47
CA ILE A 13 13.32 3.92 -1.63
C ILE A 13 14.71 3.43 -1.22
N ASP A 14 15.21 3.85 -0.06
CA ASP A 14 16.48 3.39 0.47
C ASP A 14 16.49 1.86 0.67
N ILE A 15 15.44 1.31 1.30
CA ILE A 15 15.29 -0.14 1.48
C ILE A 15 15.25 -0.86 0.13
N LEU A 16 14.40 -0.43 -0.80
CA LEU A 16 14.24 -1.06 -2.11
C LEU A 16 15.52 -0.98 -2.95
N SER A 17 16.33 0.07 -2.80
CA SER A 17 17.58 0.26 -3.55
C SER A 17 18.62 -0.83 -3.30
N HIS A 18 18.50 -1.59 -2.21
CA HIS A 18 19.38 -2.70 -1.86
C HIS A 18 18.98 -4.03 -2.55
N HIS A 19 17.88 -4.07 -3.30
CA HIS A 19 17.38 -5.25 -3.99
C HIS A 19 17.62 -5.19 -5.52
N PRO A 20 17.52 -6.33 -6.24
CA PRO A 20 17.59 -6.35 -7.70
C PRO A 20 16.53 -5.46 -8.35
N ALA A 21 16.91 -4.73 -9.40
CA ALA A 21 16.02 -3.79 -10.07
C ALA A 21 14.85 -4.44 -10.83
N ASP A 22 14.93 -5.75 -11.09
CA ASP A 22 13.90 -6.56 -11.72
C ASP A 22 13.06 -7.38 -10.73
N ALA A 23 13.25 -7.18 -9.43
CA ALA A 23 12.42 -7.81 -8.41
C ALA A 23 11.00 -7.24 -8.44
N ILE A 24 10.00 -8.12 -8.30
CA ILE A 24 8.58 -7.75 -8.17
C ILE A 24 8.31 -7.36 -6.71
N VAL A 25 7.55 -6.29 -6.51
CA VAL A 25 7.14 -5.82 -5.17
C VAL A 25 5.75 -6.39 -4.86
N GLU A 26 5.61 -7.05 -3.71
CA GLU A 26 4.33 -7.54 -3.19
C GLU A 26 4.00 -6.84 -1.85
N LEU A 27 2.71 -6.51 -1.67
CA LEU A 27 2.14 -6.07 -0.40
C LEU A 27 1.61 -7.28 0.37
N SER A 28 2.01 -7.42 1.63
CA SER A 28 1.48 -8.44 2.53
C SER A 28 0.65 -7.79 3.63
N ILE A 29 -0.62 -8.17 3.72
CA ILE A 29 -1.55 -7.69 4.74
C ILE A 29 -1.75 -8.81 5.76
N VAL A 30 -1.32 -8.57 6.99
CA VAL A 30 -1.50 -9.51 8.10
C VAL A 30 -2.79 -9.15 8.81
N ALA A 31 -3.78 -10.03 8.77
CA ALA A 31 -5.03 -9.78 9.46
C ALA A 31 -4.83 -9.87 10.99
N PRO A 32 -5.55 -9.07 11.80
CA PRO A 32 -5.48 -9.18 13.25
C PRO A 32 -5.95 -10.56 13.72
N VAL A 33 -5.12 -11.25 14.51
CA VAL A 33 -5.50 -12.50 15.19
C VAL A 33 -6.45 -12.15 16.32
N LYS A 34 -7.68 -12.67 16.31
CA LYS A 34 -8.58 -12.50 17.46
C LYS A 34 -8.15 -13.43 18.59
N GLU A 35 -8.50 -13.06 19.81
CA GLU A 35 -8.24 -13.91 20.97
C GLU A 35 -9.01 -15.23 20.82
N GLY A 36 -8.29 -16.34 20.61
CA GLY A 36 -8.84 -17.66 20.34
C GLY A 36 -8.71 -18.15 18.89
N ASP A 37 -8.15 -17.35 17.99
CA ASP A 37 -7.73 -17.83 16.66
C ASP A 37 -6.35 -18.48 16.76
N ASP A 38 -6.22 -19.71 16.24
CA ASP A 38 -4.95 -20.46 16.21
C ASP A 38 -4.09 -20.13 14.98
N ASP A 39 -4.63 -19.41 13.99
CA ASP A 39 -3.99 -19.16 12.70
C ASP A 39 -3.87 -17.66 12.37
N ILE A 40 -2.68 -17.27 11.91
CA ILE A 40 -2.43 -15.95 11.32
C ILE A 40 -2.77 -16.04 9.83
N THR A 41 -3.71 -15.22 9.36
CA THR A 41 -3.98 -15.06 7.93
C THR A 41 -3.15 -13.92 7.35
N VAL A 42 -2.52 -14.20 6.21
CA VAL A 42 -1.69 -13.24 5.47
C VAL A 42 -2.14 -13.25 4.02
N ASP A 43 -2.69 -12.12 3.57
CA ASP A 43 -3.05 -11.89 2.18
C ASP A 43 -1.87 -11.22 1.46
N ARG A 44 -1.61 -11.62 0.21
CA ARG A 44 -0.50 -11.12 -0.61
C ARG A 44 -1.00 -10.63 -1.94
N TYR A 45 -0.61 -9.43 -2.31
CA TYR A 45 -0.99 -8.79 -3.57
C TYR A 45 0.24 -8.22 -4.25
N ASN A 46 0.30 -8.25 -5.58
CA ASN A 46 1.30 -7.48 -6.30
C ASN A 46 1.03 -5.98 -6.10
N VAL A 47 2.07 -5.16 -6.14
CA VAL A 47 1.90 -3.71 -6.19
C VAL A 47 1.89 -3.28 -7.66
N ASP A 48 0.71 -2.93 -8.15
CA ASP A 48 0.46 -2.56 -9.55
C ASP A 48 0.49 -1.04 -9.75
N GLY A 49 0.29 -0.27 -8.67
CA GLY A 49 0.25 1.19 -8.75
C GLY A 49 0.74 1.90 -7.49
N VAL A 50 1.14 3.15 -7.66
CA VAL A 50 1.44 4.08 -6.56
C VAL A 50 0.75 5.41 -6.85
N MET A 51 -0.03 5.90 -5.89
CA MET A 51 -0.79 7.14 -6.05
C MET A 51 -0.64 8.07 -4.84
N PRO A 52 -0.60 9.39 -5.04
CA PRO A 52 -0.71 10.33 -3.93
C PRO A 52 -2.11 10.26 -3.32
N TRP A 53 -2.18 10.31 -1.99
CA TRP A 53 -3.44 10.42 -1.25
C TRP A 53 -3.47 11.74 -0.47
N HIS A 54 -4.64 12.36 -0.43
CA HIS A 54 -4.89 13.55 0.36
C HIS A 54 -6.19 13.36 1.15
N ASP A 55 -6.08 13.29 2.48
CA ASP A 55 -7.24 13.31 3.35
C ASP A 55 -7.56 14.76 3.73
N GLU A 56 -8.84 15.12 3.68
CA GLU A 56 -9.29 16.47 4.00
C GLU A 56 -9.12 16.75 5.49
N GLY A 57 -8.03 17.44 5.85
CA GLY A 57 -7.77 17.88 7.23
C GLY A 57 -6.52 17.30 7.87
N GLU A 58 -5.74 16.48 7.17
CA GLU A 58 -4.40 16.06 7.62
C GLU A 58 -3.29 16.84 6.91
N ASP A 59 -2.42 17.46 7.71
CA ASP A 59 -1.18 18.08 7.23
C ASP A 59 -0.13 16.98 6.97
N GLY A 60 -0.14 16.40 5.77
CA GLY A 60 0.84 15.39 5.38
C GLY A 60 0.66 14.88 3.95
N ALA A 61 1.77 14.64 3.25
CA ALA A 61 1.74 13.93 1.97
C ALA A 61 1.80 12.43 2.24
N VAL A 62 0.72 11.71 1.90
CA VAL A 62 0.64 10.25 1.99
C VAL A 62 0.66 9.67 0.57
N VAL A 63 1.28 8.50 0.41
CA VAL A 63 1.21 7.74 -0.84
C VAL A 63 0.61 6.37 -0.55
N TRP A 64 -0.25 5.90 -1.45
CA TRP A 64 -0.81 4.57 -1.40
C TRP A 64 -0.10 3.65 -2.38
N LEU A 65 0.22 2.44 -1.92
CA LEU A 65 0.61 1.33 -2.77
C LEU A 65 -0.66 0.53 -3.08
N ILE A 66 -1.01 0.43 -4.35
CA ILE A 66 -2.24 -0.21 -4.81
C ILE A 66 -1.89 -1.61 -5.29
N GLY A 67 -2.64 -2.58 -4.79
CA GLY A 67 -2.54 -3.98 -5.12
C GLY A 67 -3.83 -4.69 -4.74
N GLY A 68 -4.19 -5.74 -5.47
CA GLY A 68 -5.48 -6.41 -5.33
C GLY A 68 -5.66 -7.51 -6.36
N GLU A 69 -6.91 -7.92 -6.57
CA GLU A 69 -7.29 -8.72 -7.75
C GLU A 69 -7.23 -7.82 -8.99
N ASP A 70 -6.58 -8.28 -10.06
CA ASP A 70 -6.30 -7.47 -11.27
C ASP A 70 -7.54 -6.73 -11.78
N ASP A 71 -8.69 -7.42 -11.88
CA ASP A 71 -9.95 -6.84 -12.36
C ASP A 71 -10.47 -5.70 -11.46
N ASP A 72 -10.25 -5.80 -10.14
CA ASP A 72 -10.69 -4.79 -9.17
C ASP A 72 -9.74 -3.58 -9.14
N VAL A 73 -8.43 -3.82 -9.28
CA VAL A 73 -7.42 -2.77 -9.30
C VAL A 73 -7.60 -1.89 -10.53
N ASP A 74 -7.80 -2.47 -11.70
CA ASP A 74 -8.04 -1.73 -12.95
C ASP A 74 -9.28 -0.84 -12.83
N VAL A 75 -10.39 -1.38 -12.32
CA VAL A 75 -11.63 -0.62 -12.10
C VAL A 75 -11.42 0.50 -11.08
N PHE A 76 -10.66 0.25 -10.03
CA PHE A 76 -10.35 1.27 -9.02
C PHE A 76 -9.54 2.42 -9.62
N ILE A 77 -8.47 2.11 -10.38
CA ILE A 77 -7.61 3.10 -11.03
C ILE A 77 -8.43 3.96 -12.00
N ASP A 78 -9.27 3.34 -12.83
CA ASP A 78 -10.13 4.07 -13.77
C ASP A 78 -11.10 5.04 -13.05
N ALA A 79 -11.65 4.62 -11.91
CA ALA A 79 -12.61 5.41 -11.14
C ALA A 79 -11.98 6.65 -10.48
N ILE A 80 -10.73 6.54 -10.00
CA ILE A 80 -10.01 7.66 -9.38
C ILE A 80 -9.41 8.64 -10.40
N GLU A 81 -9.09 8.18 -11.61
CA GLU A 81 -8.56 9.01 -12.69
C GLU A 81 -9.65 9.82 -13.42
N GLN A 82 -10.93 9.44 -13.25
CA GLN A 82 -12.09 10.14 -13.83
C GLN A 82 -12.99 10.82 -12.76
N PRO A 83 -12.50 11.80 -11.98
CA PRO A 83 -13.34 12.50 -11.02
C PRO A 83 -14.35 13.48 -11.65
N ASP A 84 -14.31 13.71 -12.97
CA ASP A 84 -15.14 14.70 -13.70
C ASP A 84 -15.94 14.10 -14.89
N ALA A 85 -16.81 13.12 -14.64
CA ALA A 85 -17.85 12.69 -15.58
C ALA A 85 -19.26 13.08 -15.10
#